data_AF-A0A7S1YPQ0-F1
#
_entry.id   AF-A0A7S1YPQ0-F1
#
_cell.length_a   1.000
_cell.length_b   1.000
_cell.length_c   1.000
_cell.angle_alpha   90.00
_cell.angle_beta   90.00
_cell.angle_gamma   90.00
#
_symmetry.space_group_name_H-M   'P 1'
#
loop_
_entity.id
_entity.type
_entity.pdbx_description
1 polymer ?
#
loop_
_entity_poly.entity_id
_entity_poly.type
_entity_poly.pdbx_seq_one_letter_code
_entity_poly.pdbx_strand_id
1 'polypeptide(L)'
;MDAVEACVTAGAKVVSMSLGGSGFSQFADQQYKDHYDNDGVLFIAAAGNGGVGSYLYPASYKYVMSVAAVDSDKNKASFSQFNDQVEIAAPGVSVLSTLPDDEYAYWSGTSMATPHVAGVAALVWSHFPDCSNKQIREALIASAQDLGDVGCDNDYGFGLVEARAAYDYLSNRGCGFPVGDTLGGCNQCMECTSTPTSSPTPFVCPGSEKRFKLSLVTDKYGSETSWKVTSPTGGDVISRSGYARYTTYTERHCIQSDACTFEISDSYGDGKLIELNSFVYMYKLFLNSFAYVSVCIT
;
A
#
# COMPACT_ATOMS: atom_id res chain seq x y z
N MET A 1 6.99 5.05 -9.52
CA MET A 1 5.61 4.90 -9.00
C MET A 1 4.58 5.15 -10.08
N ASP A 2 4.90 5.95 -11.10
CA ASP A 2 3.99 6.29 -12.22
C ASP A 2 3.34 5.06 -12.89
N ALA A 3 4.08 3.97 -13.08
CA ALA A 3 3.51 2.72 -13.63
C ALA A 3 2.48 2.06 -12.71
N VAL A 4 2.70 2.11 -11.39
CA VAL A 4 1.75 1.63 -10.39
C VAL A 4 0.50 2.50 -10.43
N GLU A 5 0.67 3.82 -10.39
CA GLU A 5 -0.43 4.79 -10.48
C GLU A 5 -1.27 4.58 -11.74
N ALA A 6 -0.64 4.36 -12.89
CA ALA A 6 -1.35 4.07 -14.13
C ALA A 6 -2.20 2.79 -14.03
N CYS A 7 -1.69 1.74 -13.37
CA CYS A 7 -2.45 0.51 -13.13
C CYS A 7 -3.64 0.75 -12.20
N VAL A 8 -3.44 1.49 -11.09
CA VAL A 8 -4.51 1.81 -10.13
C VAL A 8 -5.59 2.66 -10.79
N THR A 9 -5.20 3.70 -11.52
CA THR A 9 -6.11 4.56 -12.29
C THR A 9 -6.89 3.77 -13.35
N ALA A 10 -6.29 2.73 -13.95
CA ALA A 10 -6.98 1.82 -14.87
C ALA A 10 -7.92 0.82 -14.17
N GLY A 11 -7.99 0.82 -12.83
CA GLY A 11 -8.86 -0.04 -12.05
C GLY A 11 -8.29 -1.42 -11.74
N ALA A 12 -6.96 -1.60 -11.84
CA ALA A 12 -6.33 -2.88 -11.53
C ALA A 12 -6.56 -3.29 -10.06
N LYS A 13 -7.02 -4.52 -9.84
CA LYS A 13 -7.12 -5.12 -8.50
C LYS A 13 -5.85 -5.82 -8.07
N VAL A 14 -5.09 -6.35 -9.01
CA VAL A 14 -3.81 -7.05 -8.80
C VAL A 14 -2.75 -6.43 -9.70
N VAL A 15 -1.60 -6.10 -9.14
CA VAL A 15 -0.44 -5.57 -9.86
C VAL A 15 0.74 -6.51 -9.66
N SER A 16 1.14 -7.17 -10.75
CA SER A 16 2.25 -8.13 -10.80
C SER A 16 3.55 -7.44 -11.24
N MET A 17 4.61 -7.60 -10.46
CA MET A 17 5.88 -6.90 -10.64
C MET A 17 7.06 -7.87 -10.60
N SER A 18 7.38 -8.46 -11.75
CA SER A 18 8.54 -9.35 -11.95
C SER A 18 9.87 -8.57 -12.04
N LEU A 19 10.12 -7.66 -11.11
CA LEU A 19 11.23 -6.70 -11.09
C LEU A 19 11.67 -6.37 -9.66
N GLY A 20 12.83 -5.75 -9.51
CA GLY A 20 13.27 -5.22 -8.23
C GLY A 20 14.60 -4.47 -8.27
N GLY A 21 14.89 -3.73 -7.20
CA GLY A 21 16.16 -3.03 -6.97
C GLY A 21 16.48 -2.91 -5.49
N SER A 22 17.74 -2.65 -5.13
CA SER A 22 18.21 -2.65 -3.73
C SER A 22 17.82 -1.41 -2.92
N GLY A 23 17.29 -0.37 -3.56
CA GLY A 23 17.00 0.91 -2.92
C GLY A 23 15.63 0.94 -2.23
N PHE A 24 15.63 1.02 -0.90
CA PHE A 24 14.44 1.42 -0.13
C PHE A 24 14.11 2.90 -0.40
N SER A 25 12.83 3.20 -0.54
CA SER A 25 12.31 4.56 -0.65
C SER A 25 11.10 4.70 0.26
N GLN A 26 11.20 5.59 1.25
CA GLN A 26 10.09 5.91 2.15
C GLN A 26 8.88 6.48 1.39
N PHE A 27 9.13 7.22 0.31
CA PHE A 27 8.07 7.70 -0.57
C PHE A 27 7.33 6.54 -1.24
N ALA A 28 8.06 5.58 -1.82
CA ALA A 28 7.43 4.43 -2.47
C ALA A 28 6.68 3.55 -1.46
N ASP A 29 7.24 3.32 -0.27
CA ASP A 29 6.59 2.58 0.81
C ASP A 29 5.23 3.19 1.20
N GLN A 30 5.20 4.52 1.37
CA GLN A 30 3.96 5.25 1.66
C GLN A 30 2.95 5.15 0.52
N GLN A 31 3.37 5.18 -0.74
CA GLN A 31 2.47 5.05 -1.87
C GLN A 31 1.89 3.63 -2.00
N TYR A 32 2.70 2.59 -1.79
CA TYR A 32 2.18 1.22 -1.73
C TYR A 32 1.19 1.06 -0.57
N LYS A 33 1.46 1.66 0.59
CA LYS A 33 0.51 1.72 1.70
C LYS A 33 -0.81 2.36 1.28
N ASP A 34 -0.76 3.55 0.69
CA ASP A 34 -1.94 4.34 0.39
C ASP A 34 -2.84 3.61 -0.63
N HIS A 35 -2.28 3.03 -1.68
CA HIS A 35 -3.05 2.23 -2.64
C HIS A 35 -3.56 0.90 -2.06
N TYR A 36 -2.79 0.27 -1.19
CA TYR A 36 -3.22 -0.96 -0.53
C TYR A 36 -4.40 -0.71 0.42
N ASP A 37 -4.35 0.35 1.21
CA ASP A 37 -5.39 0.63 2.21
C ASP A 37 -6.62 1.36 1.63
N ASN A 38 -6.42 2.31 0.71
CA ASN A 38 -7.51 3.16 0.23
C ASN A 38 -8.11 2.70 -1.10
N ASP A 39 -7.29 2.16 -2.01
CA ASP A 39 -7.75 1.72 -3.33
C ASP A 39 -8.01 0.21 -3.39
N GLY A 40 -7.56 -0.53 -2.37
CA GLY A 40 -7.78 -1.96 -2.24
C GLY A 40 -7.06 -2.78 -3.31
N VAL A 41 -5.84 -2.36 -3.68
CA VAL A 41 -5.01 -3.05 -4.68
C VAL A 41 -4.09 -4.06 -4.00
N LEU A 42 -3.91 -5.23 -4.62
CA LEU A 42 -2.94 -6.24 -4.20
C LEU A 42 -1.67 -6.17 -5.05
N PHE A 43 -0.54 -5.95 -4.40
CA PHE A 43 0.77 -5.86 -5.04
C PHE A 43 1.56 -7.15 -4.82
N ILE A 44 2.13 -7.71 -5.89
CA ILE A 44 2.86 -8.98 -5.85
C ILE A 44 4.16 -8.78 -6.64
N ALA A 45 5.30 -9.06 -6.03
CA ALA A 45 6.60 -8.82 -6.65
C ALA A 45 7.62 -9.94 -6.41
N ALA A 46 8.61 -10.01 -7.29
CA ALA A 46 9.67 -11.01 -7.25
C ALA A 46 10.66 -10.76 -6.11
N ALA A 47 10.95 -11.78 -5.29
CA ALA A 47 11.88 -11.67 -4.17
C ALA A 47 13.32 -11.36 -4.60
N GLY A 48 13.71 -11.76 -5.82
CA GLY A 48 15.04 -11.55 -6.39
C GLY A 48 15.78 -12.84 -6.73
N ASN A 49 16.78 -12.74 -7.60
CA ASN A 49 17.50 -13.89 -8.17
C ASN A 49 18.98 -13.96 -7.76
N GLY A 50 19.35 -13.29 -6.66
CA GLY A 50 20.74 -13.20 -6.20
C GLY A 50 21.22 -14.38 -5.35
N GLY A 51 20.32 -15.25 -4.87
CA GLY A 51 20.65 -16.37 -3.97
C GLY A 51 21.22 -15.91 -2.63
N VAL A 52 20.82 -14.72 -2.17
CA VAL A 52 21.32 -14.06 -0.96
C VAL A 52 20.17 -13.49 -0.13
N GLY A 53 20.44 -13.15 1.14
CA GLY A 53 19.44 -12.59 2.04
C GLY A 53 19.25 -11.07 2.00
N SER A 54 19.67 -10.41 0.92
CA SER A 54 19.39 -8.98 0.74
C SER A 54 17.94 -8.73 0.34
N TYR A 55 17.41 -7.58 0.74
CA TYR A 55 16.10 -7.09 0.32
C TYR A 55 16.15 -6.51 -1.10
N LEU A 56 15.14 -6.80 -1.89
CA LEU A 56 14.84 -6.07 -3.13
C LEU A 56 13.44 -5.46 -3.04
N TYR A 57 13.34 -4.24 -3.55
CA TYR A 57 12.12 -3.45 -3.59
C TYR A 57 11.58 -3.43 -5.02
N PRO A 58 10.26 -3.59 -5.21
CA PRO A 58 9.23 -3.38 -4.18
C PRO A 58 8.85 -4.61 -3.34
N ALA A 59 9.37 -5.81 -3.64
CA ALA A 59 8.97 -7.04 -2.95
C ALA A 59 9.16 -7.00 -1.43
N SER A 60 10.17 -6.27 -0.94
CA SER A 60 10.45 -6.13 0.50
C SER A 60 9.70 -4.97 1.16
N TYR A 61 8.74 -4.33 0.47
CA TYR A 61 7.82 -3.40 1.12
C TYR A 61 6.69 -4.17 1.80
N LYS A 62 6.34 -3.67 2.98
CA LYS A 62 5.29 -4.16 3.87
C LYS A 62 3.95 -4.45 3.16
N TYR A 63 3.58 -3.66 2.17
CA TYR A 63 2.30 -3.75 1.44
C TYR A 63 2.38 -4.54 0.13
N VAL A 64 3.49 -5.22 -0.13
CA VAL A 64 3.76 -5.99 -1.34
C VAL A 64 4.06 -7.44 -0.95
N MET A 65 3.42 -8.40 -1.61
CA MET A 65 3.72 -9.82 -1.41
C MET A 65 5.02 -10.18 -2.13
N SER A 66 6.03 -10.61 -1.38
CA SER A 66 7.30 -11.09 -1.93
C SER A 66 7.21 -12.56 -2.31
N VAL A 67 7.55 -12.88 -3.57
CA VAL A 67 7.40 -14.23 -4.13
C VAL A 67 8.75 -14.91 -4.33
N ALA A 68 8.94 -16.05 -3.66
CA ALA A 68 10.05 -16.97 -3.85
C ALA A 68 9.81 -17.94 -5.02
N ALA A 69 10.89 -18.47 -5.59
CA ALA A 69 10.85 -19.44 -6.68
C ALA A 69 11.17 -20.86 -6.19
N VAL A 70 10.34 -21.82 -6.60
CA VAL A 70 10.60 -23.26 -6.44
C VAL A 70 10.69 -23.98 -7.78
N ASP A 71 11.31 -25.16 -7.77
CA ASP A 71 11.31 -26.10 -8.89
C ASP A 71 10.09 -27.04 -8.88
N SER A 72 10.02 -27.95 -9.86
CA SER A 72 8.94 -28.93 -9.98
C SER A 72 8.87 -29.93 -8.84
N ASP A 73 9.98 -30.12 -8.13
CA ASP A 73 10.07 -30.98 -6.95
C ASP A 73 9.81 -30.20 -5.65
N LYS A 74 9.36 -28.94 -5.77
CA LYS A 74 9.05 -28.00 -4.69
C LYS A 74 10.27 -27.57 -3.86
N ASN A 75 11.49 -27.78 -4.37
CA ASN A 75 12.68 -27.26 -3.71
C ASN A 75 12.86 -25.78 -4.03
N LYS A 76 13.33 -24.99 -3.06
CA LYS A 76 13.71 -23.59 -3.30
C LYS A 76 14.78 -23.53 -4.38
N ALA A 77 14.55 -22.69 -5.39
CA ALA A 77 15.55 -22.41 -6.40
C ALA A 77 16.78 -21.76 -5.75
N SER A 78 17.98 -22.23 -6.08
CA SER A 78 19.23 -21.75 -5.48
C SER A 78 19.47 -20.24 -5.68
N PHE A 79 18.91 -19.66 -6.73
CA PHE A 79 18.96 -18.22 -7.00
C PHE A 79 17.90 -17.41 -6.25
N SER A 80 16.85 -18.03 -5.69
CA SER A 80 15.80 -17.29 -5.00
C SER A 80 16.37 -16.63 -3.76
N GLN A 81 16.26 -15.30 -3.67
CA GLN A 81 16.63 -14.57 -2.46
C GLN A 81 15.73 -15.00 -1.29
N PHE A 82 16.28 -14.94 -0.09
CA PHE A 82 15.65 -15.45 1.12
C PHE A 82 15.78 -14.46 2.27
N ASN A 83 14.66 -13.95 2.78
CA ASN A 83 14.64 -12.99 3.88
C ASN A 83 13.26 -12.98 4.54
N ASP A 84 13.11 -12.23 5.62
CA ASP A 84 11.88 -12.20 6.40
C ASP A 84 10.68 -11.56 5.69
N GLN A 85 10.88 -10.97 4.51
CA GLN A 85 9.81 -10.42 3.66
C GLN A 85 9.27 -11.44 2.67
N VAL A 86 9.97 -12.56 2.41
CA VAL A 86 9.42 -13.66 1.59
C VAL A 86 8.12 -14.13 2.24
N GLU A 87 7.04 -14.15 1.45
CA GLU A 87 5.71 -14.37 1.98
C GLU A 87 5.04 -15.60 1.37
N ILE A 88 5.35 -15.92 0.11
CA ILE A 88 4.79 -17.08 -0.57
C ILE A 88 5.74 -17.58 -1.65
N ALA A 89 5.66 -18.85 -2.00
CA ALA A 89 6.43 -19.48 -3.06
C ALA A 89 5.55 -19.90 -4.24
N ALA A 90 6.14 -19.92 -5.43
CA ALA A 90 5.49 -20.41 -6.65
C ALA A 90 6.50 -21.00 -7.66
N PRO A 91 6.04 -21.77 -8.67
CA PRO A 91 6.91 -22.33 -9.69
C PRO A 91 7.72 -21.24 -10.41
N GLY A 92 9.04 -21.34 -10.34
CA GLY A 92 9.96 -20.35 -10.91
C GLY A 92 11.17 -20.96 -11.60
N VAL A 93 11.26 -22.28 -11.73
CA VAL A 93 12.34 -22.95 -12.47
C VAL A 93 11.76 -23.67 -13.68
N SER A 94 12.37 -23.46 -14.85
CA SER A 94 11.97 -24.08 -16.12
C SER A 94 10.48 -23.88 -16.41
N VAL A 95 10.03 -22.63 -16.29
CA VAL A 95 8.65 -22.23 -16.57
C VAL A 95 8.53 -21.91 -18.06
N LEU A 96 7.70 -22.68 -18.77
CA LEU A 96 7.35 -22.43 -20.17
C LEU A 96 6.40 -21.24 -20.25
N SER A 97 6.71 -20.25 -21.09
CA SER A 97 5.79 -19.16 -21.41
C SER A 97 6.02 -18.62 -22.81
N THR A 98 5.14 -17.71 -23.23
CA THR A 98 5.15 -17.03 -24.52
C THR A 98 6.26 -15.98 -24.62
N LEU A 99 6.82 -15.84 -25.81
CA LEU A 99 7.68 -14.74 -26.25
C LEU A 99 6.97 -13.95 -27.38
N PRO A 100 7.50 -12.79 -27.79
CA PRO A 100 7.04 -12.14 -29.03
C PRO A 100 7.10 -13.10 -30.23
N ASP A 101 6.36 -12.77 -31.28
CA ASP A 101 6.37 -13.49 -32.56
C ASP A 101 5.88 -14.96 -32.48
N ASP A 102 4.90 -15.23 -31.62
CA ASP A 102 4.29 -16.56 -31.39
C ASP A 102 5.29 -17.65 -30.95
N GLU A 103 6.40 -17.24 -30.32
CA GLU A 103 7.42 -18.15 -29.80
C GLU A 103 7.16 -18.55 -28.34
N TYR A 104 7.86 -19.60 -27.90
CA TYR A 104 7.80 -20.10 -26.52
C TYR A 104 9.19 -20.44 -26.02
N ALA A 105 9.46 -20.16 -24.74
CA ALA A 105 10.71 -20.52 -24.10
C ALA A 105 10.52 -20.88 -22.62
N TYR A 106 11.47 -21.66 -22.12
CA TYR A 106 11.60 -21.98 -20.69
C TYR A 106 12.54 -20.99 -20.02
N TRP A 107 12.04 -20.23 -19.04
CA TRP A 107 12.85 -19.34 -18.22
C TRP A 107 12.78 -19.72 -16.73
N SER A 108 13.77 -19.27 -15.98
CA SER A 108 13.86 -19.46 -14.54
C SER A 108 14.10 -18.12 -13.84
N GLY A 109 13.39 -17.89 -12.74
CA GLY A 109 13.49 -16.71 -11.92
C GLY A 109 12.32 -16.57 -10.95
N THR A 110 12.51 -15.82 -9.87
CA THR A 110 11.40 -15.28 -9.06
C THR A 110 10.44 -14.45 -9.92
N SER A 111 10.94 -13.82 -10.99
CA SER A 111 10.16 -13.19 -12.05
C SER A 111 9.14 -14.13 -12.74
N MET A 112 9.40 -15.44 -12.80
CA MET A 112 8.48 -16.45 -13.35
C MET A 112 7.51 -16.97 -12.27
N ALA A 113 7.90 -16.94 -11.00
CA ALA A 113 7.06 -17.29 -9.87
C ALA A 113 5.98 -16.22 -9.59
N THR A 114 6.34 -14.93 -9.64
CA THR A 114 5.42 -13.80 -9.43
C THR A 114 4.11 -13.88 -10.23
N PRO A 115 4.10 -14.11 -11.56
CA PRO A 115 2.86 -14.18 -12.33
C PRO A 115 1.99 -15.39 -11.97
N HIS A 116 2.53 -16.49 -11.44
CA HIS A 116 1.72 -17.59 -10.94
C HIS A 116 0.90 -17.15 -9.73
N VAL A 117 1.54 -16.52 -8.73
CA VAL A 117 0.83 -15.99 -7.55
C VAL A 117 -0.20 -14.94 -7.95
N ALA A 118 0.15 -14.02 -8.85
CA ALA A 118 -0.79 -13.02 -9.34
C ALA A 118 -1.98 -13.61 -10.11
N GLY A 119 -1.74 -14.65 -10.92
CA GLY A 119 -2.79 -15.38 -11.62
C GLY A 119 -3.72 -16.10 -10.66
N VAL A 120 -3.19 -16.76 -9.63
CA VAL A 120 -4.00 -17.40 -8.58
C VAL A 120 -4.81 -16.36 -7.81
N ALA A 121 -4.19 -15.24 -7.40
CA ALA A 121 -4.87 -14.15 -6.73
C ALA A 121 -6.05 -13.62 -7.55
N ALA A 122 -5.83 -13.35 -8.84
CA ALA A 122 -6.88 -12.87 -9.74
C ALA A 122 -7.99 -13.92 -9.95
N LEU A 123 -7.64 -15.19 -10.12
CA LEU A 123 -8.60 -16.29 -10.27
C LEU A 123 -9.49 -16.41 -9.03
N VAL A 124 -8.89 -16.50 -7.85
CA VAL A 124 -9.64 -16.62 -6.58
C VAL A 124 -10.50 -15.38 -6.38
N TRP A 125 -9.95 -14.19 -6.56
CA TRP A 125 -10.70 -12.94 -6.36
C TRP A 125 -11.88 -12.79 -7.34
N SER A 126 -11.78 -13.34 -8.56
CA SER A 126 -12.91 -13.33 -9.50
C SER A 126 -14.14 -14.08 -9.00
N HIS A 127 -13.97 -15.06 -8.11
CA HIS A 127 -15.06 -15.81 -7.47
C HIS A 127 -15.56 -15.15 -6.18
N PHE A 128 -14.75 -14.28 -5.57
CA PHE A 128 -15.07 -13.58 -4.33
C PHE A 128 -14.90 -12.07 -4.51
N PRO A 129 -15.65 -11.42 -5.43
CA PRO A 129 -15.43 -10.01 -5.78
C PRO A 129 -15.69 -9.04 -4.62
N ASP A 130 -16.46 -9.46 -3.61
CA ASP A 130 -16.75 -8.67 -2.41
C ASP A 130 -15.62 -8.74 -1.36
N CYS A 131 -14.63 -9.62 -1.53
CA CYS A 131 -13.47 -9.68 -0.67
C CYS A 131 -12.52 -8.51 -0.96
N SER A 132 -11.88 -8.00 0.09
CA SER A 132 -10.81 -7.02 0.00
C SER A 132 -9.48 -7.66 -0.42
N ASN A 133 -8.54 -6.85 -0.92
CA ASN A 133 -7.14 -7.26 -1.15
C ASN A 133 -6.52 -7.96 0.07
N LYS A 134 -6.79 -7.44 1.27
CA LYS A 134 -6.31 -8.00 2.54
C LYS A 134 -6.81 -9.43 2.75
N GLN A 135 -8.08 -9.68 2.46
CA GLN A 135 -8.68 -11.01 2.59
C GLN A 135 -8.21 -11.99 1.52
N ILE A 136 -7.95 -11.51 0.31
CA ILE A 136 -7.36 -12.34 -0.75
C ILE A 136 -5.93 -12.71 -0.38
N ARG A 137 -5.10 -11.75 0.02
CA ARG A 137 -3.73 -12.00 0.51
C ARG A 137 -3.73 -13.03 1.63
N GLU A 138 -4.61 -12.85 2.62
CA GLU A 138 -4.79 -13.76 3.73
C GLU A 138 -5.18 -15.18 3.27
N ALA A 139 -6.15 -15.30 2.37
CA ALA A 139 -6.55 -16.60 1.84
C ALA A 139 -5.40 -17.30 1.11
N LEU A 140 -4.55 -16.56 0.37
CA LEU A 140 -3.41 -17.14 -0.33
C LEU A 140 -2.38 -17.71 0.64
N ILE A 141 -2.01 -16.96 1.70
CA ILE A 141 -0.99 -17.40 2.65
C ILE A 141 -1.51 -18.46 3.62
N ALA A 142 -2.76 -18.35 4.09
CA ALA A 142 -3.32 -19.27 5.07
C ALA A 142 -3.67 -20.64 4.49
N SER A 143 -3.77 -20.72 3.16
CA SER A 143 -4.06 -21.96 2.43
C SER A 143 -2.87 -22.48 1.63
N ALA A 144 -1.73 -21.78 1.68
CA ALA A 144 -0.52 -22.23 1.03
C ALA A 144 -0.10 -23.61 1.56
N GLN A 145 0.46 -24.43 0.67
CA GLN A 145 1.08 -25.67 1.10
C GLN A 145 2.42 -25.34 1.76
N ASP A 146 2.49 -25.50 3.08
CA ASP A 146 3.70 -25.33 3.86
C ASP A 146 4.88 -26.16 3.30
N LEU A 147 6.04 -25.53 3.18
CA LEU A 147 7.29 -26.09 2.64
C LEU A 147 8.45 -25.59 3.49
N GLY A 148 9.46 -26.44 3.68
CA GLY A 148 10.61 -26.06 4.50
C GLY A 148 10.36 -26.32 5.98
N ASP A 149 10.64 -25.33 6.81
CA ASP A 149 10.37 -25.39 8.24
C ASP A 149 8.88 -25.19 8.50
N VAL A 150 8.35 -25.73 9.60
CA VAL A 150 6.90 -25.60 9.89
C VAL A 150 6.53 -24.13 10.10
N GLY A 151 5.56 -23.66 9.33
CA GLY A 151 5.08 -22.27 9.35
C GLY A 151 5.88 -21.37 8.41
N CYS A 152 5.85 -20.06 8.65
CA CYS A 152 6.55 -19.16 7.75
C CYS A 152 8.07 -19.22 7.93
N ASP A 153 8.80 -19.35 6.83
CA ASP A 153 10.26 -19.26 6.79
C ASP A 153 10.77 -18.30 5.70
N ASN A 154 12.06 -17.96 5.77
CA ASN A 154 12.67 -17.00 4.85
C ASN A 154 12.85 -17.53 3.42
N ASP A 155 12.67 -18.83 3.21
CA ASP A 155 12.97 -19.54 1.97
C ASP A 155 11.72 -19.71 1.09
N TYR A 156 10.59 -20.04 1.71
CA TYR A 156 9.31 -20.33 1.07
C TYR A 156 8.19 -19.38 1.51
N GLY A 157 8.41 -18.55 2.54
CA GLY A 157 7.34 -17.79 3.18
C GLY A 157 6.36 -18.75 3.83
N PHE A 158 5.06 -18.57 3.63
CA PHE A 158 4.04 -19.51 4.08
C PHE A 158 3.91 -20.78 3.21
N GLY A 159 4.75 -20.92 2.18
CA GLY A 159 4.78 -22.10 1.33
C GLY A 159 4.26 -21.88 -0.08
N LEU A 160 3.97 -22.97 -0.78
CA LEU A 160 3.55 -22.97 -2.18
C LEU A 160 2.11 -22.48 -2.33
N VAL A 161 1.88 -21.52 -3.25
CA VAL A 161 0.54 -21.02 -3.57
C VAL A 161 -0.37 -22.13 -4.11
N GLU A 162 -1.57 -22.28 -3.55
CA GLU A 162 -2.53 -23.32 -3.89
C GLU A 162 -3.91 -22.73 -4.24
N ALA A 163 -4.22 -22.62 -5.53
CA ALA A 163 -5.45 -21.96 -6.00
C ALA A 163 -6.73 -22.60 -5.45
N ARG A 164 -6.77 -23.93 -5.40
CA ARG A 164 -7.93 -24.66 -4.90
C ARG A 164 -8.12 -24.46 -3.40
N ALA A 165 -7.04 -24.53 -2.63
CA ALA A 165 -7.09 -24.35 -1.19
C ALA A 165 -7.52 -22.91 -0.82
N ALA A 166 -7.03 -21.90 -1.55
CA ALA A 166 -7.44 -20.51 -1.37
C ALA A 166 -8.93 -20.28 -1.70
N TYR A 167 -9.43 -20.91 -2.76
CA TYR A 167 -10.86 -20.89 -3.08
C TYR A 167 -11.70 -21.53 -1.97
N ASP A 168 -11.33 -22.74 -1.53
CA ASP A 168 -12.07 -23.46 -0.50
C ASP A 168 -12.04 -22.70 0.85
N TYR A 169 -10.92 -22.04 1.17
CA TYR A 169 -10.79 -21.19 2.36
C TYR A 169 -11.85 -20.07 2.36
N LEU A 170 -11.96 -19.31 1.27
CA LEU A 170 -12.94 -18.22 1.15
C LEU A 170 -14.37 -18.74 0.97
N SER A 171 -14.57 -19.87 0.30
CA SER A 171 -15.89 -20.48 0.15
C SER A 171 -16.49 -20.88 1.50
N ASN A 172 -15.66 -21.30 2.45
CA ASN A 172 -16.10 -21.73 3.77
C ASN A 172 -16.25 -20.57 4.77
N ARG A 173 -15.41 -19.54 4.67
CA ARG A 173 -15.39 -18.39 5.61
C ARG A 173 -16.19 -17.18 5.13
N GLY A 174 -16.38 -17.03 3.83
CA GLY A 174 -16.86 -15.81 3.19
C GLY A 174 -15.87 -14.64 3.36
N CYS A 175 -16.28 -13.44 2.97
CA CYS A 175 -15.47 -12.21 3.05
C CYS A 175 -15.73 -11.39 4.33
N GLY A 176 -16.21 -12.02 5.40
CA GLY A 176 -16.62 -11.33 6.64
C GLY A 176 -15.62 -11.40 7.80
N PHE A 177 -14.53 -12.15 7.65
CA PHE A 177 -13.56 -12.33 8.72
C PHE A 177 -12.66 -11.09 8.89
N PRO A 178 -12.27 -10.77 10.13
CA PRO A 178 -11.34 -9.67 10.40
C PRO A 178 -9.96 -10.02 9.84
N VAL A 179 -9.30 -9.02 9.26
CA VAL A 179 -7.91 -9.10 8.79
C VAL A 179 -7.09 -8.08 9.57
N GLY A 180 -5.92 -8.50 10.07
CA GLY A 180 -5.07 -7.66 10.92
C GLY A 180 -4.30 -6.58 10.15
N ASP A 181 -3.80 -5.57 10.88
CA ASP A 181 -2.95 -4.47 10.35
C ASP A 181 -1.45 -4.83 10.30
N THR A 182 -1.10 -6.12 10.31
CA THR A 182 0.30 -6.56 10.18
C THR A 182 0.58 -6.93 8.74
N LEU A 183 1.67 -6.39 8.20
CA LEU A 183 1.85 -6.16 6.77
C LEU A 183 3.26 -6.63 6.37
N GLY A 184 3.36 -7.65 5.51
CA GLY A 184 4.62 -8.05 4.87
C GLY A 184 5.32 -9.25 5.51
N GLY A 185 5.62 -10.24 4.67
CA GLY A 185 6.49 -11.37 4.98
C GLY A 185 5.94 -12.27 6.07
N CYS A 186 6.85 -12.89 6.83
CA CYS A 186 6.47 -13.83 7.90
C CYS A 186 5.78 -13.19 9.11
N ASN A 187 5.75 -11.86 9.17
CA ASN A 187 4.99 -11.13 10.18
C ASN A 187 3.53 -10.88 9.76
N GLN A 188 3.13 -11.30 8.55
CA GLN A 188 1.75 -11.26 8.10
C GLN A 188 0.92 -12.19 8.99
N CYS A 189 0.10 -11.61 9.86
CA CYS A 189 -0.62 -12.38 10.86
C CYS A 189 -2.01 -12.80 10.38
N MET A 190 -2.25 -14.11 10.43
CA MET A 190 -3.47 -14.72 9.88
C MET A 190 -4.74 -14.48 10.71
N GLU A 191 -4.61 -14.17 12.00
CA GLU A 191 -5.76 -13.93 12.89
C GLU A 191 -5.44 -12.91 14.01
N CYS A 192 -4.46 -12.03 13.81
CA CYS A 192 -4.18 -10.97 14.77
C CYS A 192 -5.23 -9.87 14.60
N THR A 193 -6.32 -9.99 15.34
CA THR A 193 -7.09 -8.82 15.72
C THR A 193 -6.13 -7.90 16.47
N SER A 194 -5.66 -6.83 15.83
CA SER A 194 -5.42 -5.62 16.61
C SER A 194 -6.73 -5.38 17.33
N THR A 195 -6.70 -5.33 18.66
CA THR A 195 -7.83 -4.80 19.44
C THR A 195 -8.36 -3.61 18.67
N PRO A 196 -9.68 -3.51 18.39
CA PRO A 196 -10.20 -2.44 17.57
C PRO A 196 -9.62 -1.16 18.14
N THR A 197 -8.75 -0.49 17.38
CA THR A 197 -8.40 0.87 17.72
C THR A 197 -9.74 1.55 17.65
N SER A 198 -10.27 1.94 18.83
CA SER A 198 -11.57 2.56 18.96
C SER A 198 -11.71 3.51 17.79
N SER A 199 -12.70 3.29 16.92
CA SER A 199 -12.96 4.15 15.75
C SER A 199 -12.66 5.56 16.20
N PRO A 200 -11.68 6.27 15.59
CA PRO A 200 -11.13 7.49 16.16
C PRO A 200 -12.31 8.34 16.58
N THR A 201 -12.43 8.58 17.89
CA THR A 201 -13.60 9.23 18.47
C THR A 201 -13.92 10.40 17.55
N PRO A 202 -15.10 10.42 16.91
CA PRO A 202 -15.41 11.46 15.94
C PRO A 202 -15.05 12.78 16.60
N PHE A 203 -14.24 13.59 15.92
CA PHE A 203 -13.94 14.90 16.46
C PHE A 203 -15.25 15.68 16.50
N VAL A 204 -15.80 15.85 17.71
CA VAL A 204 -17.06 16.54 17.98
C VAL A 204 -16.71 17.84 18.69
N CYS A 205 -17.28 18.94 18.18
CA CYS A 205 -17.17 20.23 18.83
C CYS A 205 -18.28 20.40 19.87
N PRO A 206 -17.99 20.95 21.06
CA PRO A 206 -19.01 21.23 22.05
C PRO A 206 -19.95 22.35 21.57
N GLY A 207 -21.25 22.22 21.86
CA GLY A 207 -22.23 23.28 21.60
C GLY A 207 -22.53 23.52 20.12
N SER A 208 -22.60 24.79 19.72
CA SER A 208 -22.92 25.24 18.36
C SER A 208 -21.69 25.49 17.48
N GLU A 209 -20.50 25.05 17.91
CA GLU A 209 -19.25 25.26 17.19
C GLU A 209 -19.16 24.41 15.92
N LYS A 210 -18.56 24.97 14.87
CA LYS A 210 -18.36 24.31 13.58
C LYS A 210 -17.07 23.51 13.57
N ARG A 211 -17.09 22.38 12.86
CA ARG A 211 -15.91 21.52 12.66
C ARG A 211 -15.08 22.03 11.51
N PHE A 212 -13.85 22.45 11.79
CA PHE A 212 -12.80 22.71 10.80
C PHE A 212 -11.91 21.48 10.66
N LYS A 213 -11.68 21.03 9.43
CA LYS A 213 -10.68 20.02 9.12
C LYS A 213 -9.80 20.50 7.97
N LEU A 214 -8.49 20.42 8.17
CA LEU A 214 -7.49 20.63 7.14
C LEU A 214 -6.76 19.30 6.88
N SER A 215 -6.74 18.88 5.63
CA SER A 215 -5.80 17.86 5.16
C SER A 215 -4.70 18.56 4.38
N LEU A 216 -3.45 18.40 4.80
CA LEU A 216 -2.27 19.06 4.24
C LEU A 216 -1.24 18.00 3.85
N VAL A 217 -0.76 18.06 2.61
CA VAL A 217 0.38 17.26 2.15
C VAL A 217 1.54 18.22 1.88
N THR A 218 2.66 18.02 2.57
CA THR A 218 3.87 18.83 2.39
C THR A 218 4.79 18.27 1.32
N ASP A 219 5.59 19.14 0.72
CA ASP A 219 6.62 18.76 -0.23
C ASP A 219 8.00 18.62 0.46
N LYS A 220 9.09 18.81 -0.29
CA LYS A 220 10.46 18.76 0.21
C LYS A 220 10.76 19.75 1.34
N TYR A 221 10.07 20.88 1.40
CA TYR A 221 10.34 22.00 2.30
C TYR A 221 9.15 22.30 3.23
N GLY A 222 8.48 21.27 3.74
CA GLY A 222 7.34 21.42 4.67
C GLY A 222 7.59 22.34 5.87
N SER A 223 8.84 22.57 6.28
CA SER A 223 9.18 23.49 7.39
C SER A 223 8.78 24.93 7.11
N GLU A 224 8.61 25.28 5.84
CA GLU A 224 8.30 26.63 5.36
C GLU A 224 6.79 26.87 5.30
N THR A 225 6.00 25.79 5.37
CA THR A 225 4.54 25.81 5.37
C THR A 225 4.01 26.23 6.75
N SER A 226 3.13 27.21 6.73
CA SER A 226 2.32 27.58 7.90
C SER A 226 0.91 27.91 7.47
N TRP A 227 -0.04 27.78 8.38
CA TRP A 227 -1.41 28.22 8.13
C TRP A 227 -2.02 28.81 9.38
N LYS A 228 -3.03 29.65 9.17
CA LYS A 228 -3.85 30.20 10.23
C LYS A 228 -5.30 30.31 9.79
N VAL A 229 -6.19 30.21 10.76
CA VAL A 229 -7.60 30.53 10.63
C VAL A 229 -7.90 31.69 11.55
N THR A 230 -8.53 32.73 11.02
CA THR A 230 -8.93 33.91 11.77
C THR A 230 -10.44 34.12 11.68
N SER A 231 -11.08 34.36 12.82
CA SER A 231 -12.48 34.80 12.87
C SER A 231 -12.57 36.32 12.68
N PRO A 232 -13.54 36.83 11.89
CA PRO A 232 -13.80 38.26 11.74
C PRO A 232 -14.15 38.96 13.06
N THR A 233 -14.67 38.23 14.05
CA THR A 233 -15.07 38.77 15.36
C THR A 233 -13.93 38.74 16.38
N GLY A 234 -12.69 38.37 15.98
CA GLY A 234 -11.48 38.52 16.79
C GLY A 234 -11.28 37.47 17.90
N GLY A 235 -12.10 36.42 17.95
CA GLY A 235 -12.05 35.40 19.01
C GLY A 235 -11.15 34.20 18.70
N ASP A 236 -11.28 33.59 17.52
CA ASP A 236 -10.56 32.37 17.15
C ASP A 236 -9.36 32.69 16.24
N VAL A 237 -8.14 32.52 16.76
CA VAL A 237 -6.90 32.49 15.97
C VAL A 237 -6.23 31.14 16.18
N ILE A 238 -6.41 30.24 15.22
CA ILE A 238 -5.72 28.95 15.21
C ILE A 238 -4.57 29.07 14.23
N SER A 239 -3.36 28.73 14.65
CA SER A 239 -2.20 28.69 13.75
C SER A 239 -1.32 27.46 14.02
N ARG A 240 -0.66 27.00 12.96
CA ARG A 240 0.31 25.91 12.97
C ARG A 240 1.42 26.17 11.96
N SER A 241 2.61 25.68 12.28
CA SER A 241 3.82 25.76 11.45
C SER A 241 4.78 24.61 11.81
N GLY A 242 5.90 24.51 11.09
CA GLY A 242 6.98 23.58 11.43
C GLY A 242 6.75 22.15 10.97
N TYR A 243 6.15 21.98 9.79
CA TYR A 243 5.86 20.64 9.27
C TYR A 243 7.12 19.94 8.76
N ALA A 244 7.17 18.63 8.90
CA ALA A 244 8.20 17.82 8.25
C ALA A 244 7.94 17.73 6.74
N ARG A 245 9.02 17.47 5.99
CA ARG A 245 8.98 17.22 4.54
C ARG A 245 8.18 15.97 4.18
N TYR A 246 7.52 15.96 3.02
CA TYR A 246 6.81 14.82 2.42
C TYR A 246 5.87 14.07 3.37
N THR A 247 5.15 14.81 4.21
CA THR A 247 4.32 14.23 5.27
C THR A 247 2.88 14.72 5.12
N THR A 248 1.94 13.82 5.35
CA THR A 248 0.51 14.12 5.34
C THR A 248 0.03 14.42 6.77
N TYR A 249 -0.61 15.57 6.95
CA TYR A 249 -1.19 16.01 8.21
C TYR A 249 -2.71 16.10 8.09
N THR A 250 -3.40 15.73 9.17
CA THR A 250 -4.85 15.99 9.32
C THR A 250 -5.08 16.74 10.62
N GLU A 251 -5.38 18.02 10.49
CA GLU A 251 -5.66 18.92 11.60
C GLU A 251 -7.18 19.06 11.77
N ARG A 252 -7.65 19.06 13.02
CA ARG A 252 -9.08 19.21 13.36
C ARG A 252 -9.24 20.22 14.48
N HIS A 253 -10.12 21.20 14.26
CA HIS A 253 -10.38 22.27 15.22
C HIS A 253 -11.87 22.62 15.26
N CYS A 254 -12.28 23.21 16.38
CA CYS A 254 -13.60 23.78 16.56
C CYS A 254 -13.52 25.29 16.40
N ILE A 255 -14.49 25.87 15.68
CA ILE A 255 -14.56 27.30 15.40
C ILE A 255 -15.95 27.77 15.80
N GLN A 256 -16.01 28.84 16.59
CA GLN A 256 -17.29 29.40 17.05
C GLN A 256 -17.98 30.23 15.98
N SER A 257 -17.19 30.79 15.07
CA SER A 257 -17.65 31.74 14.07
C SER A 257 -18.30 31.08 12.86
N ASP A 258 -19.35 31.73 12.34
CA ASP A 258 -20.03 31.30 11.12
C ASP A 258 -19.21 31.58 9.85
N ALA A 259 -18.25 32.50 9.93
CA ALA A 259 -17.35 32.90 8.87
C ALA A 259 -15.91 32.93 9.39
N CYS A 260 -14.97 32.43 8.61
CA CYS A 260 -13.54 32.44 8.96
C CYS A 260 -12.70 32.67 7.71
N THR A 261 -11.57 33.34 7.87
CA THR A 261 -10.56 33.46 6.82
C THR A 261 -9.50 32.39 7.07
N PHE A 262 -9.26 31.55 6.07
CA PHE A 262 -8.14 30.60 6.07
C PHE A 262 -7.01 31.20 5.25
N GLU A 263 -5.84 31.35 5.85
CA GLU A 263 -4.62 31.78 5.20
C GLU A 263 -3.58 30.68 5.34
N ILE A 264 -3.02 30.22 4.23
CA ILE A 264 -1.87 29.32 4.18
C ILE A 264 -0.73 30.07 3.52
N SER A 265 0.47 29.89 4.04
CA SER A 265 1.66 30.61 3.62
C SER A 265 2.83 29.65 3.45
N ASP A 266 3.56 29.88 2.38
CA ASP A 266 4.87 29.32 2.09
C ASP A 266 5.87 30.48 2.17
N SER A 267 6.90 30.30 3.00
CA SER A 267 7.83 31.38 3.38
C SER A 267 8.75 31.81 2.24
N TYR A 268 9.06 30.91 1.30
CA TYR A 268 9.98 31.22 0.19
C TYR A 268 9.28 31.31 -1.16
N GLY A 269 7.97 30.98 -1.21
CA GLY A 269 7.15 31.15 -2.41
C GLY A 269 7.70 30.37 -3.61
N ASP A 270 8.41 29.28 -3.35
CA ASP A 270 8.96 28.37 -4.35
C ASP A 270 8.00 27.22 -4.67
N GLY A 271 6.79 27.23 -4.07
CA GLY A 271 5.58 26.56 -4.58
C GLY A 271 5.14 26.97 -6.00
N LYS A 272 6.01 27.64 -6.78
CA LYS A 272 5.79 27.97 -8.19
C LYS A 272 5.87 26.71 -9.05
N LEU A 273 4.70 26.34 -9.58
CA LEU A 273 4.57 25.57 -10.82
C LEU A 273 5.36 26.26 -11.95
N ILE A 274 6.53 25.75 -12.29
CA ILE A 274 7.10 25.83 -13.64
C ILE A 274 7.53 24.42 -14.06
N GLU A 275 7.04 24.05 -15.24
CA GLU A 275 6.91 22.73 -15.87
C GLU A 275 8.07 21.71 -15.76
N LEU A 276 7.62 20.45 -15.89
CA LEU A 276 8.32 19.15 -15.99
C LEU A 276 8.60 18.47 -14.63
N ASN A 277 7.57 17.76 -14.12
CA ASN A 277 7.54 16.88 -12.93
C ASN A 277 7.17 17.54 -11.58
N SER A 278 6.04 18.25 -11.53
CA SER A 278 5.65 19.09 -10.39
C SER A 278 5.02 18.34 -9.20
N PHE A 279 5.71 18.37 -8.06
CA PHE A 279 5.15 18.18 -6.72
C PHE A 279 4.27 19.38 -6.36
N VAL A 280 3.06 19.13 -5.88
CA VAL A 280 2.04 20.15 -5.62
C VAL A 280 1.66 20.13 -4.14
N TYR A 281 1.62 21.29 -3.50
CA TYR A 281 0.91 21.44 -2.23
C TYR A 281 -0.58 21.26 -2.47
N MET A 282 -1.13 20.15 -2.00
CA MET A 282 -2.57 19.93 -1.99
C MET A 282 -3.11 20.09 -0.58
N TYR A 283 -4.08 20.98 -0.45
CA TYR A 283 -4.90 21.05 0.75
C TYR A 283 -6.39 20.93 0.44
N LYS A 284 -7.10 20.26 1.35
CA LYS A 284 -8.57 20.19 1.33
C LYS A 284 -9.10 20.78 2.62
N LEU A 285 -9.90 21.83 2.48
CA LEU A 285 -10.59 22.50 3.58
C LEU A 285 -12.01 21.97 3.73
N PHE A 286 -12.38 21.54 4.93
CA PHE A 286 -13.74 21.15 5.25
C PHE A 286 -14.31 21.99 6.40
N LEU A 287 -15.54 22.46 6.25
CA LEU A 287 -16.37 22.98 7.35
C LEU A 287 -17.63 22.11 7.47
N ASN A 288 -17.90 21.59 8.67
CA ASN A 288 -19.07 20.75 8.92
C ASN A 288 -19.24 19.58 7.92
N SER A 289 -18.12 18.97 7.52
CA SER A 289 -18.06 17.88 6.53
C SER A 289 -18.29 18.26 5.06
N PHE A 290 -18.54 19.53 4.75
CA PHE A 290 -18.57 20.01 3.36
C PHE A 290 -17.18 20.50 2.95
N ALA A 291 -16.73 20.13 1.75
CA ALA A 291 -15.47 20.61 1.19
C ALA A 291 -15.70 21.98 0.55
N TYR A 292 -14.89 22.99 0.93
CA TYR A 292 -15.04 24.35 0.43
C TYR A 292 -13.93 24.77 -0.52
N VAL A 293 -12.73 24.23 -0.35
CA VAL A 293 -11.55 24.64 -1.11
C VAL A 293 -10.66 23.42 -1.34
N SER A 294 -10.38 23.15 -2.62
CA SER A 294 -9.32 22.26 -3.10
C SER A 294 -8.48 23.10 -4.04
N VAL A 295 -7.34 23.58 -3.58
CA VAL A 295 -6.52 24.53 -4.34
C VAL A 295 -5.08 24.02 -4.35
N CYS A 296 -4.49 24.03 -5.54
CA CYS A 296 -3.05 23.93 -5.73
C CYS A 296 -2.46 25.33 -5.53
N ILE A 297 -1.53 25.49 -4.59
CA ILE A 297 -0.86 26.77 -4.37
C ILE A 297 0.25 26.94 -5.41
N THR A 298 0.33 28.12 -6.02
CA THR A 298 1.37 28.59 -6.95
C THR A 298 2.33 29.54 -6.28
#